data_AF-A0A2V6TCT3-F1
#
_entry.id   AF-A0A2V6TCT3-F1
#
_cell.length_a   1.000
_cell.length_b   1.000
_cell.length_c   1.000
_cell.angle_alpha   90.00
_cell.angle_beta   90.00
_cell.angle_gamma   90.00
#
_symmetry.space_group_name_H-M   'P 1'
#
loop_
_entity.id
_entity.type
_entity.pdbx_description
1 polymer ?
#
loop_
_entity_poly.entity_id
_entity_poly.type
_entity_poly.pdbx_seq_one_letter_code
_entity_poly.pdbx_strand_id
1 'polypeptide(L)'
;MIRQGLAVLGFLAATVGCTTGAQTFEQDLAYQRSRKCSQWPTIVVQRIETDGRVVAIGREHEQYQWMACMAEQGREQQKSKPDLVVPAPVVNPIPR
;
A
#
# COMPACT_ATOMS: atom_id res chain seq x y z
N MET A 1 50.63 24.27 32.04
CA MET A 1 49.60 23.39 31.44
C MET A 1 48.85 24.19 30.39
N ILE A 2 49.18 24.03 29.10
CA ILE A 2 48.48 24.68 27.98
C ILE A 2 48.29 23.64 26.88
N ARG A 3 47.04 23.41 26.48
CA ARG A 3 46.59 22.79 25.22
C ARG A 3 45.07 23.05 25.18
N GLN A 4 44.63 24.20 24.66
CA GLN A 4 44.28 24.41 23.25
C GLN A 4 43.63 23.18 22.60
N GLY A 5 42.33 23.31 22.34
CA GLY A 5 41.51 22.34 21.63
C GLY A 5 40.18 22.98 21.23
N LEU A 6 40.26 24.10 20.50
CA LEU A 6 39.15 24.65 19.74
C LEU A 6 38.85 23.63 18.62
N ALA A 7 37.68 22.99 18.66
CA ALA A 7 37.15 22.26 17.51
C ALA A 7 35.64 22.49 17.46
N VAL A 8 35.28 23.66 16.92
CA VAL A 8 33.93 23.94 16.42
C VAL A 8 33.75 23.10 15.16
N LEU A 9 33.19 21.90 15.31
CA LEU A 9 32.55 21.13 14.23
C LEU A 9 31.05 21.48 14.32
N GLY A 10 30.48 22.41 13.56
CA GLY A 10 30.76 22.70 12.17
C GLY A 10 29.97 21.72 11.30
N PHE A 11 28.65 21.97 11.23
CA PHE A 11 27.70 21.57 10.19
C PHE A 11 27.87 20.19 9.54
N LEU A 12 26.88 19.32 9.77
CA LEU A 12 26.06 18.75 8.70
C LEU A 12 24.79 18.21 9.35
N ALA A 13 23.77 19.06 9.43
CA ALA A 13 22.39 18.62 9.56
C ALA A 13 22.06 17.83 8.29
N ALA A 14 22.37 16.54 8.29
CA ALA A 14 21.73 15.61 7.40
C ALA A 14 20.27 15.55 7.85
N THR A 15 19.44 16.43 7.29
CA THR A 15 18.03 16.13 7.10
C THR A 15 18.01 14.88 6.22
N VAL A 16 18.15 13.70 6.84
CA VAL A 16 17.53 12.49 6.33
C VAL A 16 16.06 12.85 6.28
N GLY A 17 15.68 13.44 5.14
CA GLY A 17 14.30 13.72 4.83
C GLY A 17 13.60 12.40 5.03
N CYS A 18 12.65 12.37 5.96
CA CYS A 18 11.62 11.36 5.98
C CYS A 18 10.86 11.50 4.65
N THR A 19 11.41 11.00 3.54
CA THR A 19 10.62 10.63 2.38
C THR A 19 9.95 9.30 2.72
N THR A 20 9.22 9.26 3.82
CA THR A 20 8.10 8.34 3.95
C THR A 20 7.14 8.83 2.87
N GLY A 21 7.24 8.26 1.67
CA GLY A 21 6.35 8.62 0.56
C GLY A 21 4.93 8.60 1.09
N ALA A 22 4.28 9.76 1.12
CA ALA A 22 2.97 9.89 1.72
C ALA A 22 2.03 8.92 0.99
N GLN A 23 1.52 7.92 1.71
CA GLN A 23 0.50 7.04 1.17
C GLN A 23 -0.70 7.89 0.82
N THR A 24 -1.22 7.76 -0.41
CA THR A 24 -2.42 8.50 -0.81
C THR A 24 -3.62 7.98 -0.02
N PHE A 25 -4.66 8.80 0.05
CA PHE A 25 -5.92 8.42 0.70
C PHE A 25 -6.53 7.16 0.04
N GLU A 26 -6.41 7.07 -1.29
CA GLU A 26 -6.86 5.94 -2.09
C GLU A 26 -6.04 4.68 -1.79
N GLN A 27 -4.74 4.82 -1.57
CA GLN A 27 -3.87 3.70 -1.19
C GLN A 27 -4.21 3.15 0.20
N ASP A 28 -4.49 4.01 1.18
CA ASP A 28 -4.90 3.58 2.52
C ASP A 28 -6.24 2.82 2.47
N LEU A 29 -7.23 3.35 1.77
CA LEU A 29 -8.51 2.65 1.58
C LEU A 29 -8.34 1.31 0.87
N ALA A 30 -7.51 1.26 -0.17
CA ALA A 30 -7.22 0.03 -0.88
C ALA A 30 -6.50 -1.00 -0.01
N TYR A 31 -5.60 -0.55 0.88
CA TYR A 31 -4.95 -1.39 1.87
C TYR A 31 -5.95 -1.96 2.88
N GLN A 32 -6.82 -1.12 3.46
CA GLN A 32 -7.86 -1.59 4.37
C GLN A 32 -8.79 -2.62 3.71
N ARG A 33 -9.16 -2.37 2.45
CA ARG A 33 -9.98 -3.28 1.64
C ARG A 33 -9.29 -4.62 1.42
N SER A 34 -8.01 -4.61 1.02
CA SER A 34 -7.25 -5.84 0.77
C SER A 34 -7.03 -6.65 2.04
N ARG A 35 -6.85 -5.99 3.19
CA ARG A 35 -6.76 -6.64 4.51
C ARG A 35 -8.03 -7.39 4.90
N LYS A 36 -9.21 -6.88 4.56
CA LYS A 36 -10.47 -7.60 4.77
C LYS A 36 -10.62 -8.80 3.84
N CYS A 37 -9.93 -8.80 2.72
CA CYS A 37 -9.92 -9.88 1.73
C CYS A 37 -8.64 -10.72 1.78
N SER A 38 -7.99 -10.88 2.95
CA SER A 38 -6.71 -11.59 3.07
C SER A 38 -6.83 -13.09 3.41
N GLN A 39 -8.02 -13.67 3.35
CA GLN A 39 -8.26 -15.06 3.77
C GLN A 39 -7.77 -16.11 2.75
N TRP A 40 -7.46 -15.71 1.51
CA TRP A 40 -7.01 -16.61 0.45
C TRP A 40 -5.49 -16.73 0.45
N PRO A 41 -4.93 -17.87 0.87
CA PRO A 41 -3.49 -18.01 1.17
C PRO A 41 -2.60 -17.89 -0.06
N THR A 42 -3.12 -18.11 -1.26
CA THR A 42 -2.31 -17.99 -2.48
C THR A 42 -2.31 -16.58 -3.04
N ILE A 43 -3.19 -15.72 -2.54
CA ILE A 43 -3.30 -14.33 -2.99
C ILE A 43 -2.33 -13.46 -2.20
N VAL A 44 -1.33 -12.92 -2.89
CA VAL A 44 -0.34 -12.01 -2.32
C VAL A 44 -0.44 -10.66 -3.01
N VAL A 45 -0.76 -9.62 -2.24
CA VAL A 45 -0.73 -8.24 -2.71
C VAL A 45 0.72 -7.82 -2.94
N GLN A 46 1.06 -7.42 -4.16
CA GLN A 46 2.40 -7.01 -4.55
C GLN A 46 2.60 -5.50 -4.36
N ARG A 47 1.59 -4.73 -4.77
CA ARG A 47 1.62 -3.26 -4.66
C ARG A 47 0.21 -2.69 -4.75
N ILE A 48 0.10 -1.44 -4.31
CA ILE A 48 -1.09 -0.62 -4.46
C ILE A 48 -0.66 0.64 -5.19
N GLU A 49 -1.22 0.86 -6.38
CA GLU A 49 -0.95 2.05 -7.18
C GLU A 49 -1.51 3.31 -6.49
N THR A 50 -1.07 4.50 -6.90
CA THR A 50 -1.48 5.76 -6.27
C THR A 50 -2.98 6.07 -6.41
N ASP A 51 -3.65 5.49 -7.41
CA ASP A 51 -5.11 5.55 -7.61
C ASP A 51 -5.89 4.56 -6.72
N GLY A 52 -5.20 3.78 -5.87
CA GLY A 52 -5.81 2.76 -5.02
C GLY A 52 -6.05 1.42 -5.72
N ARG A 53 -5.51 1.21 -6.93
CA ARG A 53 -5.56 -0.10 -7.61
C ARG A 53 -4.67 -1.10 -6.92
N VAL A 54 -5.25 -2.23 -6.52
CA VAL A 54 -4.52 -3.33 -5.90
C VAL A 54 -4.03 -4.28 -6.98
N VAL A 55 -2.72 -4.54 -7.00
CA VAL A 55 -2.09 -5.53 -7.87
C VAL A 55 -1.63 -6.69 -7.00
N ALA A 56 -2.15 -7.88 -7.29
CA ALA A 56 -1.87 -9.10 -6.57
C ALA A 56 -1.37 -10.21 -7.52
N ILE A 57 -0.78 -11.24 -6.94
CA ILE A 57 -0.55 -12.54 -7.59
C ILE A 57 -1.37 -13.61 -6.87
N GLY A 58 -1.79 -14.67 -7.56
CA GLY A 58 -2.35 -15.85 -6.89
C GLY A 58 -2.89 -16.93 -7.81
N ARG A 59 -3.30 -18.06 -7.23
CA ARG A 59 -3.77 -19.22 -8.00
C ARG A 59 -5.17 -18.97 -8.55
N GLU A 60 -5.40 -19.40 -9.79
CA GLU A 60 -6.65 -19.20 -10.56
C GLU A 60 -7.92 -19.53 -9.76
N HIS A 61 -7.92 -20.64 -9.02
CA HIS A 61 -9.09 -21.11 -8.28
C HIS A 61 -9.49 -20.24 -7.07
N GLU A 62 -8.64 -19.30 -6.64
CA GLU A 62 -8.92 -18.34 -5.57
C GLU A 62 -9.17 -16.91 -6.10
N GLN A 63 -8.75 -16.61 -7.33
CA GLN A 63 -8.81 -15.26 -7.89
C GLN A 63 -10.24 -14.73 -7.93
N TYR A 64 -11.19 -15.56 -8.37
CA TYR A 64 -12.59 -15.16 -8.50
C TYR A 64 -13.20 -14.75 -7.15
N GLN A 65 -12.99 -15.57 -6.12
CA GLN A 65 -13.52 -15.31 -4.77
C GLN A 65 -12.87 -14.08 -4.16
N TRP A 66 -11.55 -13.90 -4.36
CA TRP A 66 -10.85 -12.72 -3.89
C TRP A 66 -11.35 -11.43 -4.58
N MET A 67 -11.51 -11.46 -5.91
CA MET A 67 -12.05 -10.31 -6.66
C MET A 67 -13.49 -9.98 -6.22
N ALA A 68 -14.32 -10.99 -5.95
CA ALA A 68 -15.68 -10.79 -5.45
C ALA A 68 -15.68 -10.08 -4.09
N CYS A 69 -14.80 -10.48 -3.17
CA CYS A 69 -14.62 -9.80 -1.89
C CYS A 69 -14.13 -8.36 -2.07
N MET A 70 -13.15 -8.13 -2.93
CA MET A 70 -12.65 -6.79 -3.21
C MET A 70 -13.75 -5.88 -3.78
N ALA A 71 -14.59 -6.39 -4.67
CA ALA A 71 -15.73 -5.65 -5.20
C ALA A 71 -16.77 -5.34 -4.11
N GLU A 72 -17.08 -6.29 -3.24
CA GLU A 72 -18.01 -6.09 -2.13
C GLU A 72 -17.50 -5.04 -1.13
N GLN A 73 -16.26 -5.18 -0.67
CA GLN A 73 -15.67 -4.22 0.25
C GLN A 73 -15.49 -2.83 -0.40
N GLY A 74 -15.29 -2.77 -1.72
CA GLY A 74 -15.32 -1.52 -2.47
C GLY A 74 -16.69 -0.83 -2.39
N ARG A 75 -17.78 -1.57 -2.57
CA ARG A 75 -19.14 -1.04 -2.39
C ARG A 75 -19.38 -0.55 -0.96
N GLU A 76 -18.89 -1.26 0.05
CA GLU A 76 -19.01 -0.82 1.46
C GLU A 76 -18.27 0.51 1.71
N GLN A 77 -17.09 0.69 1.13
CA GLN A 77 -16.37 1.96 1.22
C GLN A 77 -17.14 3.10 0.52
N GLN A 78 -17.78 2.81 -0.62
CA GLN A 78 -18.60 3.77 -1.34
C GLN A 78 -19.86 4.20 -0.57
N LYS A 79 -20.43 3.34 0.28
CA LYS A 79 -21.55 3.76 1.15
C LYS A 79 -21.15 4.88 2.12
N SER A 80 -19.90 4.86 2.60
CA SER A 80 -19.36 5.88 3.50
C SER A 80 -18.78 7.08 2.74
N LYS A 81 -18.35 6.87 1.49
CA LYS A 81 -17.72 7.87 0.61
C LYS A 81 -18.23 7.71 -0.82
N PRO A 82 -19.40 8.29 -1.14
CA PRO A 82 -20.06 8.08 -2.44
C PRO A 82 -19.25 8.55 -3.65
N ASP A 83 -18.34 9.49 -3.45
CA ASP A 83 -17.41 10.06 -4.45
C ASP A 83 -16.16 9.20 -4.66
N LEU A 84 -15.95 8.16 -3.85
CA LEU A 84 -14.80 7.27 -3.98
C LEU A 84 -14.87 6.46 -5.28
N VAL A 85 -13.90 6.70 -6.15
CA VAL A 85 -13.63 5.84 -7.31
C VAL A 85 -12.81 4.64 -6.84
N VAL A 86 -13.36 3.43 -6.98
CA VAL A 86 -12.69 2.19 -6.61
C VAL A 86 -12.21 1.47 -7.87
N PRO A 87 -10.91 1.53 -8.22
CA PRO A 87 -10.39 0.81 -9.38
C PRO A 87 -10.48 -0.71 -9.19
N ALA A 88 -10.82 -1.41 -10.28
CA ALA A 88 -10.82 -2.88 -10.29
C ALA A 88 -9.40 -3.40 -10.02
N PRO A 89 -9.26 -4.39 -9.11
CA PRO A 89 -7.95 -4.97 -8.82
C PRO A 89 -7.47 -5.85 -9.98
N VAL A 90 -6.16 -6.07 -10.04
CA VAL A 90 -5.52 -6.96 -11.01
C VAL A 90 -4.91 -8.13 -10.26
N VAL A 91 -5.21 -9.36 -10.69
CA VAL A 91 -4.59 -10.57 -10.14
C VAL A 91 -3.84 -11.28 -11.26
N ASN A 92 -2.53 -11.36 -11.12
CA ASN A 92 -1.70 -12.10 -12.06
C ASN A 92 -1.58 -13.57 -11.61
N PRO A 93 -1.59 -14.55 -12.52
CA PRO A 93 -1.33 -15.94 -12.16
C PRO A 93 0.10 -16.08 -11.60
N ILE A 94 0.28 -17.02 -10.67
CA ILE A 94 1.61 -17.37 -10.17
C ILE A 94 2.43 -17.98 -11.33
N PRO A 95 3.67 -17.51 -11.58
CA PRO A 95 4.56 -18.11 -12.57
C PRO A 95 4.73 -19.61 -12.31
N ARG A 96 4.66 -20.42 -13.37
CA ARG A 96 4.89 -21.87 -13.30
C ARG A 96 6.36 -22.20 -13.19
#